data_AF-A0A7I4DMH0-F1
#
_entry.id   AF-A0A7I4DMH0-F1
#
_cell.length_a   1.000
_cell.length_b   1.000
_cell.length_c   1.000
_cell.angle_alpha   90.00
_cell.angle_beta   90.00
_cell.angle_gamma   90.00
#
_symmetry.space_group_name_H-M   'P 1'
#
loop_
_entity.id
_entity.type
_entity.pdbx_description
1 polymer ?
#
loop_
_entity_poly.entity_id
_entity_poly.type
_entity_poly.pdbx_seq_one_letter_code
_entity_poly.pdbx_strand_id
1 'polypeptide(L)'
;MVRMDLFRSEEMNKVQLIIPVEAAHNTVTYLAELGLIQLIDLNSGKSPFQRPFASQTKRCEEMARKLRWFQDQLLRAKQTPVCRHTLERELKLEELEVAVEEIHER
;
A
#
# COMPACT_ATOMS: atom_id res chain seq x y z
N MET A 1 -25.30 -7.26 -16.15
CA MET A 1 -25.81 -6.50 -15.00
C MET A 1 -26.38 -7.53 -14.03
N VAL A 2 -25.64 -7.83 -12.96
CA VAL A 2 -26.03 -8.83 -11.96
C VAL A 2 -27.29 -8.33 -11.26
N ARG A 3 -28.31 -9.18 -11.16
CA ARG A 3 -29.56 -8.87 -10.47
C ARG A 3 -29.27 -8.95 -8.96
N MET A 4 -29.02 -7.81 -8.33
CA MET A 4 -28.80 -7.73 -6.88
C MET A 4 -30.10 -8.06 -6.15
N ASP A 5 -30.09 -9.10 -5.33
CA ASP A 5 -31.21 -9.48 -4.48
C ASP A 5 -30.95 -8.98 -3.07
N LEU A 6 -31.64 -7.92 -2.64
CA LEU A 6 -31.37 -7.19 -1.40
C LEU A 6 -31.56 -8.02 -0.11
N PHE A 7 -32.26 -9.15 -0.20
CA PHE A 7 -32.58 -10.00 0.94
C PHE A 7 -31.63 -11.18 1.16
N ARG A 8 -30.66 -11.39 0.27
CA ARG A 8 -29.69 -12.50 0.35
C ARG A 8 -28.29 -12.00 0.00
N SER A 9 -27.28 -12.68 0.54
CA SER A 9 -25.89 -12.43 0.15
C SER A 9 -25.68 -12.73 -1.33
N GLU A 10 -24.78 -11.98 -1.97
CA GLU A 10 -24.35 -12.32 -3.32
C GLU A 10 -23.58 -13.65 -3.35
N GLU A 11 -23.64 -14.32 -4.50
CA GLU A 11 -22.91 -15.56 -4.74
C GLU A 11 -21.40 -15.28 -4.78
N MET A 12 -20.64 -15.99 -3.94
CA MET A 12 -19.19 -15.82 -3.84
C MET A 12 -18.47 -16.97 -4.53
N ASN A 13 -17.52 -16.62 -5.40
CA ASN A 13 -16.66 -17.59 -6.08
C ASN A 13 -15.22 -17.52 -5.56
N LYS A 14 -14.66 -18.69 -5.24
CA LYS A 14 -13.25 -18.82 -4.90
C LYS A 14 -12.43 -19.04 -6.17
N VAL A 15 -11.58 -18.08 -6.50
CA VAL A 15 -10.67 -18.15 -7.65
C VAL A 15 -9.23 -18.27 -7.20
N GLN A 16 -8.40 -18.93 -8.00
CA GLN A 16 -6.95 -19.00 -7.80
C GLN A 16 -6.25 -18.19 -8.89
N LEU A 17 -5.51 -17.16 -8.50
CA LEU A 17 -4.74 -16.32 -9.41
C LEU A 17 -3.29 -16.79 -9.41
N ILE A 18 -2.72 -16.98 -10.61
CA ILE A 18 -1.30 -17.29 -10.81
C ILE A 18 -0.68 -16.06 -11.46
N ILE A 19 0.21 -15.39 -10.74
CA ILE A 19 0.77 -14.09 -11.14
C ILE A 19 2.31 -14.22 -11.21
N PRO A 20 2.95 -13.84 -12.33
CA PRO A 20 4.40 -13.70 -12.40
C PRO A 20 4.91 -12.68 -11.38
N VAL A 21 6.06 -12.94 -10.77
CA VAL A 21 6.58 -12.10 -9.66
C VAL A 21 6.84 -10.66 -10.10
N GLU A 22 7.22 -10.46 -11.36
CA GLU A 22 7.52 -9.16 -11.97
C GLU A 22 6.26 -8.30 -12.11
N ALA A 23 5.10 -8.94 -12.33
CA ALA A 23 3.81 -8.28 -12.47
C ALA A 23 3.01 -8.21 -11.15
N ALA A 24 3.52 -8.80 -10.06
CA ALA A 24 2.79 -8.95 -8.82
C ALA A 24 2.34 -7.61 -8.23
N HIS A 25 3.25 -6.63 -8.17
CA HIS A 25 2.95 -5.30 -7.62
C HIS A 25 1.81 -4.62 -8.40
N ASN A 26 1.95 -4.47 -9.71
CA ASN A 26 0.97 -3.77 -10.55
C ASN A 26 -0.38 -4.47 -10.56
N THR A 27 -0.36 -5.81 -10.62
CA THR A 27 -1.60 -6.61 -10.61
C THR A 27 -2.34 -6.43 -9.29
N VAL A 28 -1.64 -6.51 -8.15
CA VAL A 28 -2.27 -6.34 -6.82
C VAL A 28 -2.80 -4.93 -6.63
N THR A 29 -2.07 -3.89 -7.07
CA THR A 29 -2.54 -2.50 -7.03
C THR A 29 -3.83 -2.33 -7.82
N TYR A 30 -3.88 -2.79 -9.06
CA TYR A 30 -5.09 -2.70 -9.88
C TYR A 30 -6.27 -3.46 -9.26
N LEU A 31 -6.03 -4.65 -8.72
CA LEU A 31 -7.07 -5.42 -8.02
C LEU A 31 -7.56 -4.72 -6.75
N ALA A 32 -6.67 -4.02 -6.04
CA ALA A 32 -7.03 -3.24 -4.85
C ALA A 32 -7.88 -2.01 -5.21
N GLU A 33 -7.57 -1.33 -6.31
CA GLU A 33 -8.37 -0.21 -6.83
C GLU A 33 -9.79 -0.64 -7.24
N LEU A 34 -9.94 -1.85 -7.80
CA LEU A 34 -11.26 -2.42 -8.08
C LEU A 34 -12.07 -2.67 -6.81
N GLY A 35 -11.42 -3.12 -5.72
CA GLY A 35 -12.06 -3.30 -4.41
C GLY A 35 -13.09 -4.44 -4.32
N LEU A 36 -13.08 -5.38 -5.26
CA LEU A 36 -14.07 -6.47 -5.38
C LEU A 36 -13.54 -7.85 -4.94
N ILE A 37 -12.33 -7.91 -4.40
CA ILE A 37 -11.65 -9.19 -4.09
C ILE A 37 -11.33 -9.29 -2.61
N GLN A 38 -11.60 -10.46 -2.05
CA GLN A 38 -11.15 -10.84 -0.72
C GLN A 38 -9.96 -11.81 -0.82
N LEU A 39 -8.80 -11.42 -0.29
CA LEU A 39 -7.61 -12.26 -0.24
C LEU A 39 -7.68 -13.23 0.95
N ILE A 40 -7.25 -14.47 0.73
CA ILE A 40 -7.17 -15.52 1.76
C ILE A 40 -5.69 -15.79 2.05
N ASP A 41 -5.30 -15.77 3.33
CA ASP A 41 -3.91 -16.08 3.72
C ASP A 41 -3.60 -17.57 3.54
N LEU A 42 -2.83 -17.90 2.51
CA LEU A 42 -2.33 -19.25 2.25
C LEU A 42 -1.09 -19.62 3.10
N ASN A 43 -0.47 -18.65 3.78
CA ASN A 43 0.78 -18.81 4.52
C ASN A 43 0.60 -18.61 6.04
N SER A 44 -0.58 -18.90 6.59
CA SER A 44 -0.92 -18.66 8.01
C SER A 44 0.06 -19.30 9.01
N GLY A 45 0.66 -20.45 8.68
CA GLY A 45 1.65 -21.13 9.52
C GLY A 45 3.07 -20.56 9.48
N LYS A 46 3.36 -19.56 8.64
CA LYS A 46 4.69 -18.96 8.52
C LYS A 46 4.83 -17.73 9.41
N SER A 47 5.98 -17.63 10.08
CA SER A 47 6.38 -16.44 10.84
C SER A 47 6.36 -15.19 9.94
N PRO A 48 5.85 -14.03 10.42
CA PRO A 48 5.79 -12.80 9.63
C PRO A 48 7.11 -12.41 8.98
N PHE A 49 8.24 -12.62 9.67
CA PHE A 49 9.59 -12.28 9.18
C PHE A 49 10.10 -13.18 8.06
N GLN A 50 9.53 -14.38 7.93
CA GLN A 50 9.91 -15.37 6.91
C GLN A 50 8.99 -15.31 5.69
N ARG A 51 8.00 -14.41 5.69
CA ARG A 51 7.06 -14.27 4.58
C ARG A 51 7.74 -13.58 3.38
N PRO A 52 7.33 -13.91 2.15
CA PRO A 52 7.70 -13.12 0.98
C PRO A 52 7.36 -11.64 1.21
N PHE A 53 8.19 -10.75 0.68
CA PHE A 53 8.06 -9.30 0.77
C PHE A 53 8.21 -8.67 2.17
N ALA A 54 8.62 -9.42 3.20
CA ALA A 54 8.76 -8.90 4.55
C ALA A 54 9.75 -7.71 4.67
N SER A 55 10.82 -7.72 3.88
CA SER A 55 11.78 -6.60 3.85
C SER A 55 11.17 -5.33 3.24
N GLN A 56 10.38 -5.47 2.17
CA GLN A 56 9.65 -4.37 1.54
C GLN A 56 8.58 -3.80 2.49
N THR A 57 7.84 -4.66 3.21
CA THR A 57 6.88 -4.21 4.23
C THR A 57 7.58 -3.40 5.32
N LYS A 58 8.71 -3.89 5.84
CA LYS A 58 9.50 -3.18 6.84
C LYS A 58 9.99 -1.82 6.33
N ARG A 59 10.47 -1.76 5.08
CA ARG A 59 10.91 -0.52 4.40
C ARG A 59 9.77 0.52 4.37
N CYS A 60 8.55 0.10 4.01
CA CYS A 60 7.36 0.96 4.05
C CYS A 60 6.97 1.39 5.49
N GLU A 61 7.10 0.51 6.49
CA GLU A 61 6.83 0.84 7.89
C GLU A 61 7.78 1.92 8.44
N GLU A 62 9.06 1.83 8.10
CA GLU A 62 10.08 2.83 8.46
C GLU A 62 9.81 4.17 7.78
N MET A 63 9.42 4.15 6.50
CA MET A 63 8.99 5.36 5.78
C MET A 63 7.78 6.02 6.44
N ALA A 64 6.74 5.23 6.74
CA ALA A 64 5.55 5.73 7.41
C ALA A 64 5.86 6.33 8.80
N ARG A 65 6.85 5.78 9.52
CA ARG A 65 7.33 6.36 10.79
C ARG A 65 7.94 7.73 10.59
N LYS A 66 8.77 7.93 9.56
CA LYS A 66 9.38 9.24 9.23
C LYS A 66 8.33 10.26 8.81
N LEU A 67 7.37 9.84 7.99
CA LEU A 67 6.24 10.69 7.59
C LEU A 67 5.38 11.15 8.78
N ARG A 68 5.09 10.26 9.74
CA ARG A 68 4.40 10.64 10.98
C ARG A 68 5.21 11.67 11.78
N TRP A 69 6.52 11.49 11.89
CA TRP A 69 7.38 12.47 12.55
C TRP A 69 7.33 13.84 11.87
N PHE A 70 7.37 13.91 10.53
CA PHE A 70 7.21 15.18 9.81
C PHE A 70 5.85 15.82 10.06
N GLN A 71 4.78 15.03 10.07
CA GLN A 71 3.44 15.50 10.40
C GLN A 71 3.40 16.14 11.79
N ASP A 72 4.04 15.52 12.78
CA ASP A 72 4.15 16.07 14.13
C ASP A 72 4.97 17.36 14.18
N GLN A 73 6.06 17.47 13.41
CA GLN A 73 6.85 18.70 13.31
C GLN A 73 6.04 19.85 12.68
N LEU A 74 5.32 19.57 11.61
CA LEU A 74 4.46 20.55 10.94
C LEU A 74 3.35 21.04 11.86
N LEU A 75 2.73 20.11 12.60
CA LEU A 75 1.70 20.44 13.58
C LEU A 75 2.24 21.37 14.68
N ARG A 76 3.44 21.08 15.20
CA ARG A 76 4.13 21.96 16.17
C ARG A 76 4.42 23.33 15.60
N ALA A 77 4.84 23.39 14.34
CA ALA A 77 5.09 24.63 13.62
C ALA A 77 3.81 25.40 13.23
N LYS A 78 2.62 24.84 13.51
CA LYS A 78 1.30 25.35 13.09
C LYS A 78 1.22 25.57 11.57
N GLN A 79 1.97 24.76 10.81
CA GLN A 79 1.94 24.77 9.36
C GLN A 79 1.08 23.64 8.85
N THR A 80 0.22 23.93 7.89
CA THR A 80 -0.51 22.91 7.15
C THR A 80 0.28 22.51 5.92
N PRO A 81 0.47 21.21 5.66
CA PRO A 81 1.13 20.78 4.45
C PRO A 81 0.30 21.22 3.24
N VAL A 82 0.88 22.07 2.39
CA VAL A 82 0.26 22.46 1.13
C VAL A 82 0.53 21.34 0.13
N CYS A 83 -0.48 20.53 -0.13
CA CYS A 83 -0.42 19.55 -1.21
C CYS A 83 -0.57 20.31 -2.54
N ARG A 84 0.55 20.70 -3.16
CA ARG A 84 0.51 21.16 -4.55
C ARG A 84 0.14 19.95 -5.39
N HIS A 85 -1.01 19.99 -6.04
CA HIS A 85 -1.47 18.96 -6.97
C HIS A 85 -0.52 18.92 -8.18
N THR A 86 0.64 18.32 -8.01
CA THR A 86 1.63 18.16 -9.07
C THR A 86 2.04 16.69 -9.06
N LEU A 87 1.14 15.83 -9.53
CA LEU A 87 1.46 14.45 -9.83
C LEU A 87 1.08 14.18 -11.29
N GLU A 88 1.77 14.84 -12.20
CA GLU A 88 1.90 14.36 -13.58
C GLU A 88 3.01 13.29 -13.69
N ARG A 89 3.82 13.09 -12.63
CA ARG A 89 4.88 12.07 -12.59
C ARG A 89 4.56 11.02 -11.54
N GLU A 90 4.60 9.76 -11.97
CA GLU A 90 4.75 8.62 -11.08
C GLU A 90 6.11 8.74 -10.38
N LEU A 91 6.10 9.05 -9.09
CA LEU A 91 7.30 9.04 -8.26
C LEU A 91 7.59 7.61 -7.83
N LYS A 92 8.82 7.16 -8.03
CA LYS A 92 9.25 5.84 -7.56
C LYS A 92 9.47 5.86 -6.05
N LEU A 93 9.19 4.73 -5.39
CA LEU A 93 9.38 4.60 -3.93
C LEU A 93 10.83 4.90 -3.52
N GLU A 94 11.81 4.50 -4.35
CA GLU A 94 13.23 4.77 -4.13
C GLU A 94 13.54 6.28 -4.08
N GLU A 95 12.93 7.06 -4.97
CA GLU A 95 13.16 8.51 -5.06
C GLU A 95 12.56 9.23 -3.85
N LEU A 96 11.36 8.79 -3.44
CA LEU A 96 10.71 9.31 -2.24
C LEU A 96 11.52 9.01 -0.97
N GLU A 97 12.13 7.83 -0.92
CA GLU A 97 12.99 7.44 0.20
C GLU A 97 14.18 8.35 0.37
N VAL A 98 14.97 8.53 -0.70
CA VAL A 98 16.14 9.41 -0.66
C VAL A 98 15.74 10.82 -0.20
N ALA A 99 14.67 11.36 -0.76
CA ALA A 99 14.19 12.69 -0.38
C ALA A 99 13.77 12.77 1.10
N VAL A 100 13.10 11.74 1.63
CA VAL A 100 12.68 11.70 3.04
C VAL A 100 13.88 11.55 3.97
N GLU A 101 14.88 10.72 3.63
CA GLU A 101 16.11 10.60 4.41
C GLU A 101 16.86 11.92 4.50
N GLU A 102 17.08 12.59 3.37
CA GLU A 102 17.78 13.87 3.31
C GLU A 102 17.10 14.95 4.16
N ILE A 103 15.77 14.96 4.23
CA ILE A 103 15.03 15.92 5.06
C ILE A 103 15.03 15.49 6.53
N HIS A 104 15.03 14.19 6.82
CA HIS A 104 15.02 13.68 8.20
C HIS A 104 16.37 13.87 8.91
N GLU A 105 17.48 13.80 8.18
CA GLU A 105 18.84 14.03 8.70
C GLU A 105 19.16 15.52 8.91
N ARG A 106 18.31 16.43 8.42
CA ARG A 106 18.46 17.89 8.56
C ARG A 106 17.71 18.46 9.75
#